data_AF-A0A926JG83-F1
#
_entry.id   AF-A0A926JG83-F1
#
_cell.length_a   1.000
_cell.length_b   1.000
_cell.length_c   1.000
_cell.angle_alpha   90.00
_cell.angle_beta   90.00
_cell.angle_gamma   90.00
#
_symmetry.space_group_name_H-M   'P 1'
#
loop_
_entity.id
_entity.type
_entity.pdbx_description
1 polymer ?
#
loop_
_entity_poly.entity_id
_entity_poly.type
_entity_poly.pdbx_seq_one_letter_code
_entity_poly.pdbx_strand_id
1 'polypeptide(L)'
;MGSAVDGYRELERIVLGDSRAAVAELADIAPADLRKAEEHDVAVTLLLGALCERLNGGGSIAPLLHATAQRYVSSSFHYTGRILPRAEELVDLLDQAVDERSPELLIEVADHLSQGWSDYLNSIFPCAFARLAEELSLDLDTRDFSEVFVLWRRGLEAAVSNKPDEALPLFEGSTRPLPAVSLFRGCGLASYRPRHPICWPAGRMRPSLCWSGSGSTWRES
;
A
#
# COMPACT_ATOMS: atom_id res chain seq x y z
N MET A 1 5.00 22.45 13.61
CA MET A 1 4.36 21.16 13.30
C MET A 1 4.06 21.17 11.82
N GLY A 2 4.61 20.20 11.10
CA GLY A 2 4.52 20.11 9.65
C GLY A 2 3.18 19.54 9.18
N SER A 3 2.87 19.74 7.90
CA SER A 3 1.71 19.15 7.25
C SER A 3 1.82 17.62 7.18
N ALA A 4 0.73 16.91 6.84
CA ALA A 4 0.77 15.46 6.59
C ALA A 4 1.84 15.07 5.54
N VAL A 5 2.07 15.92 4.54
CA VAL A 5 3.12 15.75 3.52
C VAL A 5 4.52 15.86 4.12
N ASP A 6 4.72 16.77 5.09
CA ASP A 6 6.01 16.89 5.77
C ASP A 6 6.28 15.68 6.67
N GLY A 7 5.22 15.17 7.34
CA GLY A 7 5.29 13.93 8.11
C GLY A 7 5.66 12.73 7.23
N TYR A 8 5.01 12.59 6.07
CA TYR A 8 5.32 11.55 5.09
C TYR A 8 6.80 11.58 4.66
N ARG A 9 7.32 12.75 4.27
CA ARG A 9 8.73 12.89 3.84
C ARG A 9 9.73 12.54 4.94
N GLU A 10 9.44 12.89 6.18
CA GLU A 10 10.33 12.53 7.30
C GLU A 10 10.29 11.01 7.57
N LEU A 11 9.12 10.38 7.45
CA LEU A 11 9.00 8.93 7.52
C LEU A 11 9.76 8.23 6.38
N GLU A 12 9.73 8.76 5.15
CA GLU A 12 10.57 8.24 4.05
C GLU A 12 12.06 8.27 4.41
N ARG A 13 12.54 9.36 5.02
CA ARG A 13 13.92 9.47 5.49
C ARG A 13 14.28 8.45 6.56
N ILE A 14 13.35 8.13 7.47
CA ILE A 14 13.54 7.05 8.45
C ILE A 14 13.70 5.71 7.75
N VAL A 15 12.88 5.41 6.73
CA VAL A 15 13.01 4.19 5.92
C VAL A 15 14.31 4.16 5.12
N LEU A 16 14.91 5.29 4.80
CA LEU A 16 16.23 5.31 4.16
C LEU A 16 17.38 5.18 5.18
N GLY A 17 17.08 5.19 6.47
CA GLY A 17 18.09 5.13 7.55
C GLY A 17 18.75 6.47 7.85
N ASP A 18 18.24 7.57 7.28
CA ASP A 18 18.81 8.92 7.38
C ASP A 18 18.39 9.67 8.65
N SER A 19 17.43 9.13 9.42
CA SER A 19 16.86 9.77 10.60
C SER A 19 16.37 8.74 11.62
N ARG A 20 16.47 9.10 12.90
CA ARG A 20 15.81 8.40 14.02
C ARG A 20 14.91 9.40 14.72
N ALA A 21 13.77 9.70 14.12
CA ALA A 21 12.74 10.55 14.72
C ALA A 21 11.69 9.70 15.43
N ALA A 22 10.97 10.32 16.38
CA ALA A 22 9.84 9.68 17.06
C ALA A 22 8.69 9.51 16.07
N VAL A 23 8.52 8.30 15.55
CA VAL A 23 7.49 7.94 14.55
C VAL A 23 6.09 8.28 15.06
N ALA A 24 5.82 8.05 16.35
CA ALA A 24 4.56 8.41 16.99
C ALA A 24 4.22 9.91 16.86
N GLU A 25 5.21 10.81 16.93
CA GLU A 25 4.98 12.24 16.79
C GLU A 25 4.67 12.64 15.34
N LEU A 26 5.27 11.93 14.36
CA LEU A 26 5.03 12.16 12.94
C LEU A 26 3.66 11.62 12.50
N ALA A 27 3.18 10.57 13.15
CA ALA A 27 1.87 9.96 12.89
C ALA A 27 0.71 10.64 13.65
N ASP A 28 0.99 11.45 14.67
CA ASP A 28 -0.01 12.30 15.33
C ASP A 28 -0.22 13.62 14.58
N ILE A 29 -0.88 13.53 13.42
CA ILE A 29 -1.13 14.66 12.54
C ILE A 29 -2.08 15.66 13.22
N ALA A 30 -1.71 16.93 13.23
CA ALA A 30 -2.50 17.97 13.87
C ALA A 30 -3.89 18.14 13.21
N PRO A 31 -4.96 18.43 13.98
CA PRO A 31 -6.33 18.57 13.43
C PRO A 31 -6.50 19.67 12.37
N ALA A 32 -5.63 20.68 12.35
CA ALA A 32 -5.65 21.71 11.32
C ALA A 32 -5.16 21.20 9.97
N ASP A 33 -4.21 20.26 9.99
CA ASP A 33 -3.59 19.68 8.80
C ASP A 33 -4.46 18.54 8.24
N LEU A 34 -5.03 17.69 9.12
CA LEU A 34 -5.99 16.65 8.74
C LEU A 34 -7.18 17.21 7.93
N ARG A 35 -7.64 18.42 8.23
CA ARG A 35 -8.76 19.06 7.53
C ARG A 35 -8.50 19.36 6.05
N LYS A 36 -7.23 19.49 5.67
CA LYS A 36 -6.80 19.89 4.32
C LYS A 36 -6.11 18.76 3.55
N ALA A 37 -5.70 17.70 4.26
CA ALA A 37 -5.03 16.57 3.65
C ALA A 37 -6.00 15.74 2.82
N GLU A 38 -5.50 15.15 1.73
CA GLU A 38 -6.24 14.14 0.98
C GLU A 38 -6.29 12.83 1.77
N GLU A 39 -7.36 12.04 1.58
CA GLU A 39 -7.51 10.77 2.30
C GLU A 39 -6.38 9.79 1.97
N HIS A 40 -5.89 9.83 0.72
CA HIS A 40 -4.75 9.02 0.29
C HIS A 40 -3.48 9.38 1.05
N ASP A 41 -3.13 10.66 1.14
CA ASP A 41 -1.93 11.12 1.85
C ASP A 41 -1.97 10.72 3.33
N VAL A 42 -3.14 10.85 3.98
CA VAL A 42 -3.31 10.43 5.37
C VAL A 42 -3.13 8.91 5.50
N ALA A 43 -3.81 8.12 4.67
CA ALA A 43 -3.70 6.66 4.69
C ALA A 43 -2.26 6.18 4.50
N VAL A 44 -1.55 6.74 3.51
CA VAL A 44 -0.15 6.42 3.23
C VAL A 44 0.76 6.82 4.40
N THR A 45 0.53 7.99 5.00
CA THR A 45 1.30 8.44 6.17
C THR A 45 1.11 7.51 7.36
N LEU A 46 -0.12 7.07 7.65
CA LEU A 46 -0.39 6.14 8.75
C LEU A 46 0.28 4.78 8.54
N LEU A 47 0.21 4.23 7.33
CA LEU A 47 0.84 2.96 6.99
C LEU A 47 2.36 3.04 7.06
N LEU A 48 2.95 4.11 6.52
CA LEU A 48 4.39 4.32 6.61
C LEU A 48 4.83 4.54 8.05
N GLY A 49 4.00 5.19 8.88
CA GLY A 49 4.20 5.32 10.32
C GLY A 49 4.24 3.96 11.01
N ALA A 50 3.24 3.10 10.79
CA ALA A 50 3.24 1.74 11.35
C ALA A 50 4.51 0.97 10.97
N LEU A 51 4.89 1.03 9.70
CA LEU A 51 6.06 0.33 9.17
C LEU A 51 7.36 0.88 9.76
N CYS A 52 7.52 2.20 9.87
CA CYS A 52 8.69 2.83 10.48
C CYS A 52 8.83 2.47 11.97
N GLU A 53 7.72 2.40 12.71
CA GLU A 53 7.77 2.01 14.12
C GLU A 53 8.28 0.57 14.26
N ARG A 54 7.76 -0.35 13.44
CA ARG A 54 8.20 -1.75 13.43
C ARG A 54 9.65 -1.90 12.97
N LEU A 55 10.09 -1.14 11.95
CA LEU A 55 11.50 -1.08 11.52
C LEU A 55 12.45 -0.61 12.62
N ASN A 56 11.99 0.26 13.51
CA ASN A 56 12.80 0.74 14.65
C ASN A 56 12.82 -0.24 15.82
N GLY A 57 12.23 -1.44 15.68
CA GLY A 57 12.05 -2.41 16.77
C GLY A 57 11.02 -1.95 17.81
N GLY A 58 10.19 -0.97 17.47
CA GLY A 58 9.10 -0.46 18.30
C GLY A 58 7.94 -1.45 18.41
N GLY A 59 7.04 -1.16 19.35
CA GLY A 59 5.80 -1.92 19.50
C GLY A 59 4.73 -1.50 18.50
N SER A 60 3.57 -2.15 18.55
CA SER A 60 2.40 -1.67 17.82
C SER A 60 2.03 -0.24 18.25
N ILE A 61 1.87 0.64 17.26
CA ILE A 61 1.25 1.97 17.43
C ILE A 61 -0.14 2.02 16.82
N ALA A 62 -0.74 0.89 16.45
CA ALA A 62 -2.08 0.83 15.86
C ALA A 62 -3.13 1.65 16.64
N PRO A 63 -3.21 1.62 17.99
CA PRO A 63 -4.18 2.43 18.72
C PRO A 63 -4.05 3.94 18.46
N LEU A 64 -2.81 4.44 18.31
CA LEU A 64 -2.56 5.84 17.97
C LEU A 64 -2.99 6.14 16.54
N LEU A 65 -2.64 5.25 15.59
CA LEU A 65 -2.97 5.40 14.17
C LEU A 65 -4.48 5.38 13.94
N HIS A 66 -5.22 4.47 14.58
CA HIS A 66 -6.68 4.44 14.56
C HIS A 66 -7.29 5.70 15.17
N ALA A 67 -6.72 6.20 16.27
CA ALA A 67 -7.18 7.46 16.84
C ALA A 67 -6.97 8.63 15.87
N THR A 68 -5.86 8.67 15.12
CA THR A 68 -5.63 9.68 14.07
C THR A 68 -6.60 9.50 12.90
N ALA A 69 -6.83 8.27 12.44
CA ALA A 69 -7.81 7.97 11.40
C ALA A 69 -9.22 8.43 11.81
N GLN A 70 -9.65 8.12 13.03
CA GLN A 70 -10.95 8.55 13.55
C GLN A 70 -11.06 10.08 13.64
N ARG A 71 -9.98 10.79 14.03
CA ARG A 71 -9.95 12.26 13.98
C ARG A 71 -10.11 12.77 12.55
N TYR A 72 -9.46 12.16 11.57
CA TYR A 72 -9.62 12.53 10.16
C TYR A 72 -11.06 12.33 9.68
N VAL A 73 -11.67 11.17 9.94
CA VAL A 73 -13.08 10.86 9.61
C VAL A 73 -14.02 11.93 10.17
N SER A 74 -13.79 12.34 11.43
CA SER A 74 -14.67 13.29 12.11
C SER A 74 -14.52 14.76 11.66
N SER A 75 -13.41 15.11 10.99
CA SER A 75 -13.04 16.52 10.78
C SER A 75 -12.75 16.90 9.33
N SER A 76 -12.39 15.96 8.46
CA SER A 76 -11.95 16.25 7.09
C SER A 76 -13.11 16.42 6.12
N PHE A 77 -13.02 17.45 5.27
CA PHE A 77 -13.91 17.63 4.12
C PHE A 77 -13.58 16.67 2.96
N HIS A 78 -12.39 16.07 2.98
CA HIS A 78 -11.86 15.21 1.93
C HIS A 78 -12.05 13.71 2.23
N TYR A 79 -12.74 13.36 3.32
CA TYR A 79 -13.05 11.98 3.64
C TYR A 79 -14.05 11.39 2.64
N THR A 80 -13.62 10.34 1.93
CA THR A 80 -14.44 9.59 0.97
C THR A 80 -14.86 8.20 1.49
N GLY A 81 -14.21 7.72 2.56
CA GLY A 81 -14.51 6.44 3.21
C GLY A 81 -14.09 5.22 2.40
N ARG A 82 -13.12 5.37 1.49
CA ARG A 82 -12.70 4.32 0.56
C ARG A 82 -11.31 3.78 0.84
N ILE A 83 -10.42 4.65 1.29
CA ILE A 83 -9.00 4.35 1.41
C ILE A 83 -8.64 4.13 2.87
N LEU A 84 -9.12 5.01 3.75
CA LEU A 84 -8.71 5.01 5.14
C LEU A 84 -9.13 3.74 5.91
N PRO A 85 -10.35 3.19 5.76
CA PRO A 85 -10.70 1.93 6.43
C PRO A 85 -9.76 0.77 6.05
N ARG A 86 -9.33 0.72 4.79
CA ARG A 86 -8.38 -0.28 4.31
C ARG A 86 -6.98 -0.07 4.90
N ALA A 87 -6.55 1.18 5.07
CA ALA A 87 -5.29 1.48 5.73
C ALA A 87 -5.30 1.02 7.19
N GLU A 88 -6.42 1.19 7.90
CA GLU A 88 -6.58 0.67 9.26
C GLU A 88 -6.47 -0.85 9.32
N GLU A 89 -7.16 -1.58 8.44
CA GLU A 89 -7.03 -3.04 8.33
C GLU A 89 -5.59 -3.48 8.02
N LEU A 90 -4.88 -2.74 7.16
CA LEU A 90 -3.50 -3.04 6.80
C LEU A 90 -2.51 -2.76 7.94
N VAL A 91 -2.79 -1.80 8.81
CA VAL A 91 -2.01 -1.56 10.03
C VAL A 91 -2.10 -2.77 10.96
N ASP A 92 -3.32 -3.27 11.19
CA ASP A 92 -3.54 -4.47 12.01
C ASP A 92 -2.88 -5.71 11.40
N LEU A 93 -3.00 -5.89 10.08
CA LEU A 93 -2.39 -7.02 9.37
C LEU A 93 -0.86 -6.95 9.40
N LEU A 94 -0.26 -5.76 9.29
CA LEU A 94 1.17 -5.55 9.44
C LEU A 94 1.65 -5.92 10.84
N ASP A 95 0.92 -5.49 11.87
CA ASP A 95 1.22 -5.86 13.25
C ASP A 95 1.20 -7.37 13.46
N GLN A 96 0.19 -8.04 12.90
CA GLN A 96 0.10 -9.50 12.91
C GLN A 96 1.29 -10.15 12.16
N ALA A 97 1.65 -9.65 10.97
CA ALA A 97 2.77 -10.17 10.19
C ALA A 97 4.10 -10.10 10.96
N VAL A 98 4.33 -9.00 11.68
CA VAL A 98 5.51 -8.80 12.51
C VAL A 98 5.51 -9.71 13.73
N ASP A 99 4.39 -9.79 14.43
CA ASP A 99 4.27 -10.57 15.67
C ASP A 99 4.38 -12.09 15.39
N GLU A 100 3.83 -12.56 14.26
CA GLU A 100 3.93 -13.95 13.80
C GLU A 100 5.23 -14.24 13.03
N ARG A 101 5.98 -13.21 12.64
CA ARG A 101 7.12 -13.31 11.71
C ARG A 101 6.76 -14.09 10.44
N SER A 102 5.59 -13.78 9.86
CA SER A 102 5.09 -14.48 8.69
C SER A 102 5.48 -13.74 7.40
N PRO A 103 6.29 -14.37 6.52
CA PRO A 103 6.58 -13.81 5.20
C PRO A 103 5.32 -13.70 4.33
N GLU A 104 4.38 -14.65 4.47
CA GLU A 104 3.13 -14.66 3.71
C GLU A 104 2.25 -13.46 4.08
N LEU A 105 2.07 -13.18 5.38
CA LEU A 105 1.29 -12.01 5.81
C LEU A 105 1.95 -10.70 5.39
N LEU A 106 3.29 -10.63 5.40
CA LEU A 106 3.99 -9.41 4.98
C LEU A 106 3.80 -9.13 3.48
N ILE A 107 3.80 -10.19 2.66
CA ILE A 107 3.49 -10.10 1.22
C ILE A 107 2.02 -9.73 1.02
N GLU A 108 1.11 -10.27 1.83
CA GLU A 108 -0.33 -9.94 1.78
C GLU A 108 -0.55 -8.44 2.06
N VAL A 109 0.13 -7.87 3.06
CA VAL A 109 0.10 -6.42 3.33
C VAL A 109 0.58 -5.63 2.10
N ALA A 110 1.71 -6.02 1.51
CA ALA A 110 2.27 -5.34 0.35
C ALA A 110 1.35 -5.44 -0.89
N ASP A 111 0.73 -6.60 -1.13
CA ASP A 111 -0.25 -6.78 -2.19
C ASP A 111 -1.43 -5.83 -1.98
N HIS A 112 -2.03 -5.88 -0.80
CA HIS A 112 -3.18 -5.04 -0.48
C HIS A 112 -2.87 -3.55 -0.57
N LEU A 113 -1.66 -3.13 -0.19
CA LEU A 113 -1.24 -1.74 -0.34
C LEU A 113 -1.06 -1.34 -1.81
N SER A 114 -0.48 -2.23 -2.62
CA SER A 114 -0.14 -1.94 -4.02
C SER A 114 -1.35 -1.87 -4.94
N GLN A 115 -2.45 -2.56 -4.59
CA GLN A 115 -3.64 -2.62 -5.43
C GLN A 115 -4.17 -1.20 -5.75
N GLY A 116 -4.39 -0.92 -7.03
CA GLY A 116 -4.92 0.36 -7.48
C GLY A 116 -3.97 1.57 -7.40
N TRP A 117 -2.74 1.40 -6.92
CA TRP A 117 -1.76 2.49 -6.80
C TRP A 117 -0.69 2.42 -7.90
N SER A 118 -0.84 3.26 -8.94
CA SER A 118 0.05 3.29 -10.12
C SER A 118 1.53 3.48 -9.80
N ASP A 119 1.84 4.22 -8.74
CA ASP A 119 3.20 4.65 -8.40
C ASP A 119 3.83 3.81 -7.28
N TYR A 120 3.18 2.73 -6.84
CA TYR A 120 3.67 1.87 -5.76
C TYR A 120 5.12 1.39 -5.99
N LEU A 121 5.47 0.98 -7.21
CA LEU A 121 6.83 0.53 -7.54
C LEU A 121 7.91 1.61 -7.37
N ASN A 122 7.53 2.87 -7.55
CA ASN A 122 8.43 4.01 -7.41
C ASN A 122 8.34 4.62 -6.00
N SER A 123 7.48 4.09 -5.13
CA SER A 123 7.33 4.53 -3.74
C SER A 123 8.41 3.91 -2.85
N ILE A 124 8.45 4.37 -1.59
CA ILE A 124 9.38 3.83 -0.60
C ILE A 124 8.99 2.42 -0.11
N PHE A 125 7.74 1.99 -0.29
CA PHE A 125 7.18 0.80 0.36
C PHE A 125 7.87 -0.52 0.00
N PRO A 126 8.19 -0.84 -1.27
CA PRO A 126 8.91 -2.08 -1.58
C PRO A 126 10.25 -2.20 -0.83
N CYS A 127 11.00 -1.09 -0.75
CA CYS A 127 12.25 -1.04 0.02
C CYS A 127 11.99 -1.14 1.52
N ALA A 128 10.94 -0.49 2.01
CA ALA A 128 10.55 -0.52 3.41
C ALA A 128 10.20 -1.94 3.90
N PHE A 129 9.40 -2.67 3.12
CA PHE A 129 9.04 -4.05 3.40
C PHE A 129 10.25 -5.00 3.33
N ALA A 130 11.13 -4.83 2.36
CA ALA A 130 12.36 -5.61 2.27
C ALA A 130 13.27 -5.43 3.49
N ARG A 131 13.44 -4.19 3.94
CA ARG A 131 14.19 -3.89 5.18
C ARG A 131 13.51 -4.52 6.40
N LEU A 132 12.18 -4.45 6.48
CA LEU A 132 11.46 -5.06 7.60
C LEU A 132 11.59 -6.59 7.59
N ALA A 133 11.53 -7.22 6.41
CA ALA A 133 11.76 -8.64 6.27
C ALA A 133 13.18 -9.04 6.73
N GLU A 134 14.20 -8.25 6.36
CA GLU A 134 15.59 -8.44 6.81
C GLU A 134 15.71 -8.36 8.34
N GLU A 135 15.12 -7.32 8.97
CA GLU A 135 15.10 -7.16 10.44
C GLU A 135 14.39 -8.32 11.14
N LEU A 136 13.38 -8.91 10.50
CA LEU A 136 12.64 -10.08 10.99
C LEU A 136 13.34 -11.41 10.67
N SER A 137 14.48 -11.40 9.96
CA SER A 137 15.21 -12.57 9.48
C SER A 137 14.36 -13.47 8.55
N LEU A 138 13.54 -12.85 7.71
CA LEU A 138 12.74 -13.51 6.69
C LEU A 138 13.51 -13.56 5.36
N ASP A 139 13.37 -14.66 4.61
CA ASP A 139 14.00 -14.85 3.30
C ASP A 139 13.15 -14.19 2.20
N LEU A 140 13.07 -12.85 2.24
CA LEU A 140 12.39 -12.02 1.25
C LEU A 140 13.29 -10.83 0.88
N ASP A 141 13.26 -10.43 -0.39
CA ASP A 141 13.99 -9.27 -0.88
C ASP A 141 13.07 -8.21 -1.52
N THR A 142 13.64 -7.09 -1.97
CA THR A 142 12.88 -6.00 -2.59
C THR A 142 12.13 -6.43 -3.86
N ARG A 143 12.62 -7.45 -4.56
CA ARG A 143 12.00 -7.97 -5.77
C ARG A 143 10.69 -8.66 -5.43
N ASP A 144 10.61 -9.42 -4.34
CA ASP A 144 9.36 -10.06 -3.88
C ASP A 144 8.25 -9.02 -3.70
N PHE A 145 8.55 -7.89 -3.06
CA PHE A 145 7.59 -6.80 -2.85
C PHE A 145 7.29 -5.97 -4.10
N SER A 146 8.15 -6.04 -5.12
CA SER A 146 7.96 -5.36 -6.41
C SER A 146 7.16 -6.21 -7.40
N GLU A 147 7.33 -7.54 -7.39
CA GLU A 147 6.68 -8.46 -8.34
C GLU A 147 5.19 -8.64 -8.09
N VAL A 148 4.74 -8.54 -6.83
CA VAL A 148 3.33 -8.62 -6.43
C VAL A 148 2.46 -7.63 -7.22
N PHE A 149 2.87 -6.36 -7.27
CA PHE A 149 2.21 -5.33 -8.07
C PHE A 149 2.25 -5.62 -9.57
N VAL A 150 3.37 -6.17 -10.07
CA VAL A 150 3.54 -6.50 -11.48
C VAL A 150 2.58 -7.60 -11.91
N LEU A 151 2.37 -8.63 -11.08
CA LEU A 151 1.44 -9.73 -11.37
C LEU A 151 -0.01 -9.23 -11.40
N TRP A 152 -0.44 -8.45 -10.41
CA TRP A 152 -1.79 -7.90 -10.38
C TRP A 152 -2.07 -6.95 -11.56
N ARG A 153 -1.13 -6.03 -11.86
CA ARG A 153 -1.28 -5.09 -12.99
C ARG A 153 -1.38 -5.82 -14.33
N ARG A 154 -0.54 -6.82 -14.56
CA ARG A 154 -0.59 -7.63 -15.79
C ARG A 154 -1.88 -8.44 -15.86
N GLY A 155 -2.38 -8.94 -14.72
CA GLY A 155 -3.69 -9.61 -14.64
C GLY A 155 -4.82 -8.69 -15.08
N LEU A 156 -4.82 -7.43 -14.62
CA LEU A 156 -5.80 -6.42 -15.05
C LEU A 156 -5.70 -6.09 -16.55
N GLU A 157 -4.49 -5.90 -17.08
CA GLU A 157 -4.28 -5.62 -18.51
C GLU A 157 -4.82 -6.76 -19.40
N ALA A 158 -4.57 -8.01 -19.00
CA ALA A 158 -5.10 -9.20 -19.67
C ALA A 158 -6.63 -9.29 -19.56
N ALA A 159 -7.20 -8.95 -18.40
CA ALA A 159 -8.65 -8.93 -18.19
C ALA A 159 -9.35 -7.88 -19.06
N VAL A 160 -8.82 -6.65 -19.11
CA VAL A 160 -9.32 -5.56 -19.97
C VAL A 160 -9.23 -5.93 -21.46
N SER A 161 -8.21 -6.71 -21.83
CA SER A 161 -8.02 -7.21 -23.20
C SER A 161 -8.87 -8.45 -23.53
N ASN A 162 -9.79 -8.85 -22.65
CA ASN A 162 -10.62 -10.06 -22.77
C ASN A 162 -9.81 -11.35 -22.98
N LYS A 163 -8.69 -11.48 -22.25
CA LYS A 163 -7.80 -12.65 -22.28
C LYS A 163 -7.80 -13.39 -20.93
N PRO A 164 -8.87 -14.11 -20.59
CA PRO A 164 -9.01 -14.76 -19.29
C PRO A 164 -7.91 -15.80 -19.02
N ASP A 165 -7.45 -16.52 -20.05
CA ASP A 165 -6.38 -17.53 -19.92
C ASP A 165 -5.02 -16.92 -19.58
N GLU A 166 -4.80 -15.65 -19.93
CA GLU A 166 -3.61 -14.88 -19.53
C GLU A 166 -3.82 -14.22 -18.16
N ALA A 167 -5.03 -13.74 -17.86
CA ALA A 167 -5.34 -12.97 -16.65
C ALA A 167 -5.41 -13.82 -15.37
N LEU A 168 -6.07 -14.99 -15.44
CA LEU A 168 -6.30 -15.83 -14.27
C LEU A 168 -5.01 -16.32 -13.62
N PRO A 169 -4.00 -16.84 -14.35
CA PRO A 169 -2.74 -17.25 -13.73
C PRO A 169 -1.97 -16.10 -13.06
N LEU A 170 -2.18 -14.85 -13.52
CA LEU A 170 -1.53 -13.67 -12.96
C LEU A 170 -2.17 -13.23 -11.65
N PHE A 171 -3.51 -13.27 -11.56
CA PHE A 171 -4.22 -13.05 -10.30
C PHE A 171 -4.01 -14.18 -9.31
N GLU A 172 -3.99 -15.43 -9.78
CA GLU A 172 -3.62 -16.58 -8.97
C GLU A 172 -2.18 -16.44 -8.48
N GLY A 173 -1.25 -15.97 -9.33
CA GLY A 173 0.13 -15.70 -8.96
C GLY A 173 0.29 -14.60 -7.91
N SER A 174 -0.52 -13.53 -7.97
CA SER A 174 -0.50 -12.45 -6.97
C SER A 174 -1.14 -12.86 -5.64
N THR A 175 -1.99 -13.89 -5.64
CA THR A 175 -2.70 -14.39 -4.45
C THR A 175 -2.17 -15.72 -3.94
N ARG A 176 -1.20 -16.32 -4.63
CA ARG A 176 -0.58 -17.57 -4.23
C ARG A 176 0.33 -17.26 -3.04
N PRO A 177 0.22 -17.99 -1.92
CA PRO A 177 1.32 -18.00 -0.97
C PRO A 177 2.57 -18.40 -1.73
N LEU A 178 3.66 -17.61 -1.60
CA LEU A 178 4.94 -17.98 -2.19
C LEU A 178 5.24 -19.43 -1.76
N PRO A 179 5.73 -20.28 -2.67
CA PRO A 179 6.08 -21.64 -2.29
C PRO A 179 7.07 -21.50 -1.14
N ALA A 180 6.71 -22.00 0.04
CA ALA A 180 7.60 -22.05 1.19
C ALA A 180 8.95 -22.57 0.69
N VAL A 181 9.94 -21.70 0.58
CA VAL A 181 11.28 -22.10 0.23
C VAL A 181 11.64 -23.09 1.32
N SER A 182 11.88 -24.33 0.94
CA SER A 182 12.06 -25.45 1.86
C SER A 182 13.35 -25.25 2.66
N LEU A 183 13.27 -24.43 3.69
CA LEU A 183 14.16 -24.40 4.83
C LEU A 183 13.26 -24.60 6.04
N PHE A 184 13.47 -25.75 6.70
CA PHE A 184 12.77 -26.25 7.88
C PHE A 184 11.48 -27.06 7.67
N ARG A 185 11.73 -28.37 7.55
CA ARG A 185 10.87 -29.45 8.00
C ARG A 185 10.47 -29.23 9.46
N GLY A 186 9.18 -29.02 9.70
CA GLY A 186 8.54 -29.43 10.96
C GLY A 186 7.92 -28.31 11.77
N CYS A 187 6.72 -27.88 11.40
CA CYS A 187 5.59 -27.71 12.33
C CYS A 187 4.31 -27.63 11.50
N GLY A 188 3.34 -28.51 11.80
CA GLY A 188 2.06 -28.55 11.10
C GLY A 188 1.12 -27.50 11.67
N LEU A 189 0.73 -26.52 10.86
CA LEU A 189 -0.44 -25.68 11.10
C LEU A 189 -1.24 -25.51 9.80
N ALA A 190 -2.55 -25.41 9.99
CA ALA A 190 -3.59 -25.60 8.99
C ALA A 190 -3.68 -24.44 7.98
N SER A 191 -4.12 -24.80 6.77
CA SER A 191 -4.32 -23.88 5.64
C SER A 191 -5.38 -22.80 5.94
N TYR A 192 -4.99 -21.54 5.89
CA TYR A 192 -5.88 -20.38 5.89
C TYR A 192 -6.39 -20.11 4.46
N ARG A 193 -7.64 -19.66 4.33
CA ARG A 193 -8.24 -19.18 3.07
C ARG A 193 -8.72 -17.73 3.29
N PRO A 194 -8.33 -16.77 2.43
CA PRO A 194 -8.81 -15.40 2.53
C PRO A 194 -10.32 -15.34 2.21
N ARG A 195 -11.08 -14.55 2.97
CA ARG A 195 -12.56 -14.56 2.93
C ARG A 195 -13.19 -13.68 1.84
N HIS A 196 -12.55 -12.67 1.26
CA HIS A 196 -13.17 -11.86 0.19
C HIS A 196 -12.13 -11.17 -0.73
N PRO A 197 -12.31 -11.17 -2.06
CA PRO A 197 -11.54 -10.31 -2.95
C PRO A 197 -12.12 -8.88 -2.94
N ILE A 198 -11.31 -7.87 -2.61
CA ILE A 198 -11.76 -6.47 -2.49
C ILE A 198 -10.88 -5.57 -3.39
N CYS A 199 -11.45 -5.13 -4.52
CA CYS A 199 -10.80 -4.28 -5.52
C CYS A 199 -10.89 -2.78 -5.18
N TRP A 200 -9.80 -2.03 -5.43
CA TRP A 200 -9.85 -0.58 -5.54
C TRP A 200 -10.62 -0.16 -6.80
N PRO A 201 -11.47 0.88 -6.76
CA PRO A 201 -11.95 1.50 -7.98
C PRO A 201 -10.80 2.29 -8.60
N ALA A 202 -10.41 1.94 -9.83
CA ALA A 202 -9.50 2.73 -10.65
C ALA A 202 -9.95 4.20 -10.64
N GLY A 203 -9.06 5.09 -10.18
CA GLY A 203 -9.29 6.53 -10.24
C GLY A 203 -9.69 6.93 -11.66
N ARG A 204 -10.71 7.79 -11.79
CA ARG A 204 -11.18 8.30 -13.08
C ARG A 204 -10.02 8.98 -13.81
N MET A 205 -9.45 8.31 -14.81
CA MET A 205 -8.77 9.00 -15.89
C MET A 205 -9.78 9.98 -16.51
N ARG A 206 -9.55 11.29 -16.35
CA ARG A 206 -10.28 12.31 -17.11
C ARG A 206 -9.79 12.24 -18.56
N PRO A 207 -10.67 12.06 -19.56
CA PRO A 207 -10.29 12.33 -20.94
C PRO A 207 -10.30 13.85 -21.14
N SER A 208 -9.13 14.48 -21.09
CA SER A 208 -8.96 15.87 -21.54
C SER A 208 -8.61 15.89 -23.03
N LEU A 209 -9.58 15.64 -23.91
CA LEU A 209 -9.49 15.97 -25.33
C LEU A 209 -10.89 16.34 -25.87
N CYS A 210 -11.34 17.55 -25.52
CA CYS A 210 -12.22 18.32 -26.39
C CYS A 210 -11.41 19.51 -26.89
N TRP A 211 -10.83 19.37 -28.08
CA TRP A 211 -10.39 20.51 -28.88
C TRP A 211 -11.33 20.60 -30.08
N SER A 212 -12.19 21.60 -30.05
CA SER A 212 -13.08 22.02 -31.11
C SER A 212 -12.46 23.20 -31.87
N GLY A 213 -12.56 23.16 -33.19
CA GLY A 213 -12.17 24.23 -34.13
C GLY A 213 -10.97 23.83 -34.98
N SER A 214 -10.96 23.95 -36.30
CA SER A 214 -11.79 24.72 -37.22
C SER A 214 -11.53 24.20 -38.64
N GLY A 215 -12.56 24.19 -39.48
CA GLY A 215 -12.51 23.59 -40.80
C GLY A 215 -11.65 24.31 -41.84
N SER A 216 -11.29 23.56 -42.87
CA SER A 216 -10.88 24.08 -44.16
C SER A 216 -11.37 23.14 -45.24
N THR A 217 -12.06 23.74 -46.19
CA THR A 217 -12.82 23.20 -47.31
C THR A 217 -11.91 22.51 -48.34
N TRP A 218 -12.27 21.30 -48.76
CA TRP A 218 -11.86 20.77 -50.06
C TRP A 218 -12.74 21.39 -51.14
N ARG A 219 -12.12 22.05 -52.12
CA ARG A 219 -12.76 22.47 -53.37
C ARG A 219 -11.99 21.81 -54.50
N GLU A 220 -12.70 20.97 -55.25
CA GLU A 220 -12.25 20.35 -56.49
C GLU A 220 -12.05 21.42 -57.57
N SER A 221 -10.93 21.33 -58.28
CA SER A 221 -10.74 21.76 -59.68
C SER A 221 -9.51 21.03 -60.21
#